data_AF-A0A239GV25-F1
#
_entry.id   AF-A0A239GV25-F1
#
_cell.length_a   1.000
_cell.length_b   1.000
_cell.length_c   1.000
_cell.angle_alpha   90.00
_cell.angle_beta   90.00
_cell.angle_gamma   90.00
#
_symmetry.space_group_name_H-M   'P 1'
#
loop_
_entity.id
_entity.type
_entity.pdbx_description
1 polymer ?
#
loop_
_entity_poly.entity_id
_entity_poly.type
_entity_poly.pdbx_seq_one_letter_code
_entity_poly.pdbx_strand_id
1 'polypeptide(L)'
;MYLDAPTTQKTDFFRPVYCILGLPLDAISLQQAVDKIRNAATTRNRCFLSTPNLNFVIGSRTDKNFRDSVIRSDLSLPDGMPLVWISKLMSVPIRERIAGSTLFESICKRNKDALSVYFFGGPDGAAGKAAELVNSASFGVKCVGHKSPGYGSMEEMSRREFIEDINTCGPDFLIIAMGAKKGQAWIERNYSLIQVPVISHLGAVVNMTAGRIYRAPEWLQRIGLEWLWRIKEEPVLWRRYFSDGLSFMNLMLTRVLPCLLVQRTRRVPLYLFDHAKVFLHKDDRQVQITFVGPWGEKNIGELRTKFTEATIEPSDITLDCHHLNYVDSALLGLFALLYGHQLKIGMKFHVVGVSPSVKKMFCLHCAEYLLS
;
A
#
# COMPACT_ATOMS: atom_id res chain seq x y z
N MET A 1 -3.82 -16.35 -32.23
CA MET A 1 -3.47 -16.87 -30.89
C MET A 1 -4.22 -16.00 -29.90
N TYR A 2 -5.30 -16.51 -29.32
CA TYR A 2 -6.12 -15.75 -28.38
C TYR A 2 -5.23 -15.36 -27.20
N LEU A 3 -5.05 -14.06 -26.98
CA LEU A 3 -4.49 -13.54 -25.74
C LEU A 3 -5.53 -13.88 -24.67
N ASP A 4 -5.24 -14.88 -23.84
CA ASP A 4 -6.02 -15.12 -22.63
C ASP A 4 -6.15 -13.78 -21.89
N ALA A 5 -7.39 -13.41 -21.59
CA ALA A 5 -7.68 -12.23 -20.78
C ALA A 5 -6.83 -12.31 -19.50
N PRO A 6 -6.21 -11.20 -19.04
CA PRO A 6 -5.40 -11.23 -17.84
C PRO A 6 -6.26 -11.79 -16.71
N THR A 7 -5.87 -12.95 -16.17
CA THR A 7 -6.48 -13.58 -15.00
C THR A 7 -6.78 -12.48 -13.98
N THR A 8 -8.06 -12.26 -13.71
CA THR A 8 -8.52 -11.30 -12.71
C THR A 8 -7.78 -11.58 -11.41
N GLN A 9 -6.84 -10.70 -11.08
CA GLN A 9 -5.94 -10.91 -9.97
C GLN A 9 -6.76 -11.01 -8.69
N LYS A 10 -6.74 -12.19 -8.07
CA LYS A 10 -7.50 -12.47 -6.85
C LYS A 10 -6.95 -11.61 -5.71
N THR A 11 -7.80 -10.76 -5.14
CA THR A 11 -7.43 -9.97 -3.95
C THR A 11 -7.20 -10.91 -2.78
N ASP A 12 -6.03 -10.80 -2.13
CA ASP A 12 -5.72 -11.56 -0.93
C ASP A 12 -6.37 -10.92 0.30
N PHE A 13 -7.56 -11.39 0.67
CA PHE A 13 -8.26 -10.97 1.90
C PHE A 13 -7.66 -11.55 3.18
N PHE A 14 -6.62 -12.39 3.11
CA PHE A 14 -5.91 -12.92 4.28
C PHE A 14 -4.71 -12.08 4.70
N ARG A 15 -4.40 -11.00 3.96
CA ARG A 15 -3.40 -10.02 4.36
C ARG A 15 -3.72 -9.43 5.74
N PRO A 16 -2.76 -9.38 6.69
CA PRO A 16 -2.97 -8.75 8.00
C PRO A 16 -2.96 -7.22 7.86
N VAL A 17 -4.04 -6.67 7.31
CA VAL A 17 -4.16 -5.26 6.95
C VAL A 17 -4.95 -4.48 7.98
N TYR A 18 -4.49 -3.28 8.27
CA TYR A 18 -5.09 -2.34 9.20
C TYR A 18 -5.22 -0.97 8.55
N CYS A 19 -6.35 -0.29 8.75
CA CYS A 19 -6.56 1.07 8.28
C CYS A 19 -5.91 2.08 9.23
N ILE A 20 -4.86 2.74 8.77
CA ILE A 20 -4.17 3.82 9.46
C ILE A 20 -4.33 5.10 8.64
N LEU A 21 -5.06 6.08 9.21
CA LEU A 21 -5.32 7.38 8.60
C LEU A 21 -5.80 7.28 7.13
N GLY A 22 -6.69 6.33 6.86
CA GLY A 22 -7.39 6.16 5.59
C GLY A 22 -6.71 5.20 4.62
N LEU A 23 -5.51 4.73 4.94
CA LEU A 23 -4.75 3.81 4.08
C LEU A 23 -4.67 2.41 4.69
N PRO A 24 -4.87 1.34 3.89
CA PRO A 24 -4.60 -0.02 4.30
C PRO A 24 -3.08 -0.24 4.40
N LEU A 25 -2.59 -0.66 5.56
CA LEU A 25 -1.19 -1.00 5.81
C LEU A 25 -1.07 -2.46 6.27
N ASP A 26 -0.13 -3.20 5.71
CA ASP A 26 0.16 -4.58 6.09
C ASP A 26 1.03 -4.62 7.36
N ALA A 27 0.54 -5.31 8.39
CA ALA A 27 1.27 -5.60 9.62
C ALA A 27 2.13 -6.86 9.45
N ILE A 28 3.16 -6.75 8.62
CA ILE A 28 4.15 -7.81 8.41
C ILE A 28 5.56 -7.33 8.72
N SER A 29 6.48 -8.28 8.87
CA SER A 29 7.89 -7.97 9.01
C SER A 29 8.58 -7.71 7.67
N LEU A 30 9.77 -7.08 7.71
CA LEU A 30 10.65 -6.90 6.57
C LEU A 30 10.95 -8.24 5.88
N GLN A 31 11.23 -9.29 6.66
CA GLN A 31 11.51 -10.62 6.12
C GLN A 31 10.28 -11.19 5.39
N GLN A 32 9.10 -11.08 5.99
CA GLN A 32 7.85 -11.50 5.35
C GLN A 32 7.58 -10.70 4.05
N ALA A 33 7.90 -9.41 4.03
CA ALA A 33 7.77 -8.60 2.81
C ALA A 33 8.72 -9.07 1.70
N VAL A 34 9.98 -9.37 2.04
CA VAL A 34 10.97 -9.93 1.10
C VAL A 34 10.50 -11.28 0.56
N ASP A 35 10.01 -12.16 1.42
CA ASP A 35 9.54 -13.48 1.02
C ASP A 35 8.29 -13.40 0.13
N LYS A 36 7.36 -12.46 0.40
CA LYS A 36 6.21 -12.18 -0.47
C LYS A 36 6.65 -11.71 -1.87
N ILE A 37 7.61 -10.80 -1.95
CA ILE A 37 8.15 -10.28 -3.23
C ILE A 37 8.83 -11.39 -4.02
N ARG A 38 9.66 -12.21 -3.36
CA ARG A 38 10.34 -13.34 -4.01
C ARG A 38 9.36 -14.40 -4.48
N ASN A 39 8.34 -14.70 -3.68
CA ASN A 39 7.29 -15.63 -4.08
C ASN A 39 6.54 -15.10 -5.32
N ALA A 40 6.14 -13.83 -5.31
CA ALA A 40 5.48 -13.20 -6.45
C ALA A 40 6.35 -13.22 -7.73
N ALA A 41 7.64 -12.93 -7.60
CA ALA A 41 8.60 -13.06 -8.70
C ALA A 41 8.68 -14.50 -9.23
N THR A 42 8.87 -15.48 -8.34
CA THR A 42 9.05 -16.89 -8.70
C THR A 42 7.81 -17.50 -9.32
N THR A 43 6.63 -17.24 -8.76
CA THR A 43 5.36 -17.75 -9.27
C THR A 43 4.79 -16.88 -10.40
N ARG A 44 5.50 -15.81 -10.79
CA ARG A 44 5.06 -14.79 -11.76
C ARG A 44 3.70 -14.17 -11.41
N ASN A 45 3.33 -14.21 -10.12
CA ASN A 45 2.11 -13.59 -9.63
C ASN A 45 2.30 -12.07 -9.56
N ARG A 46 1.27 -11.34 -9.97
CA ARG A 46 1.25 -9.89 -9.87
C ARG A 46 1.31 -9.46 -8.40
N CYS A 47 2.17 -8.50 -8.11
CA CYS A 47 2.35 -7.89 -6.81
C CYS A 47 2.72 -6.42 -6.98
N PHE A 48 1.72 -5.56 -6.87
CA PHE A 48 1.91 -4.12 -6.77
C PHE A 48 2.21 -3.72 -5.33
N LEU A 49 3.41 -3.20 -5.09
CA LEU A 49 3.87 -2.70 -3.81
C LEU A 49 3.75 -1.16 -3.72
N SER A 50 3.21 -0.71 -2.59
CA SER A 50 3.29 0.67 -2.12
C SER A 50 4.03 0.75 -0.79
N THR A 51 4.72 1.86 -0.55
CA THR A 51 5.40 2.13 0.71
C THR A 51 4.88 3.43 1.35
N PRO A 52 3.63 3.46 1.87
CA PRO A 52 3.06 4.70 2.36
C PRO A 52 3.86 5.30 3.52
N ASN A 53 4.05 6.61 3.47
CA ASN A 53 4.58 7.43 4.55
C ASN A 53 3.61 8.59 4.82
N LEU A 54 4.01 9.57 5.62
CA LEU A 54 3.14 10.70 5.97
C LEU A 54 2.71 11.53 4.74
N ASN A 55 3.58 11.67 3.74
CA ASN A 55 3.22 12.35 2.49
C ASN A 55 2.14 11.59 1.71
N PHE A 56 2.16 10.25 1.76
CA PHE A 56 1.09 9.43 1.17
C PHE A 56 -0.24 9.66 1.87
N VAL A 57 -0.25 9.68 3.21
CA VAL A 57 -1.46 9.95 4.00
C VAL A 57 -2.05 11.31 3.64
N ILE A 58 -1.22 12.36 3.63
CA ILE A 58 -1.69 13.72 3.34
C ILE A 58 -2.21 13.82 1.91
N GLY A 59 -1.47 13.30 0.92
CA GLY A 59 -1.89 13.31 -0.48
C GLY A 59 -3.19 12.53 -0.71
N SER A 60 -3.37 11.39 -0.03
CA SER A 60 -4.56 10.53 -0.19
C SER A 60 -5.84 11.15 0.35
N ARG A 61 -5.72 12.17 1.23
CA ARG A 61 -6.87 12.92 1.74
C ARG A 61 -7.41 13.93 0.74
N THR A 62 -6.55 14.49 -0.11
CA THR A 62 -6.92 15.55 -1.05
C THR A 62 -7.02 15.06 -2.50
N ASP A 63 -6.46 13.90 -2.80
CA ASP A 63 -6.46 13.29 -4.13
C ASP A 63 -7.01 11.86 -4.10
N LYS A 64 -8.22 11.69 -4.63
CA LYS A 64 -8.89 10.39 -4.76
C LYS A 64 -8.09 9.41 -5.60
N ASN A 65 -7.55 9.83 -6.73
CA ASN A 65 -6.85 8.92 -7.65
C ASN A 65 -5.56 8.39 -7.02
N PHE A 66 -4.84 9.25 -6.30
CA PHE A 66 -3.64 8.83 -5.57
C PHE A 66 -3.98 7.88 -4.41
N ARG A 67 -5.03 8.16 -3.63
CA ARG A 67 -5.49 7.25 -2.57
C ARG A 67 -5.87 5.88 -3.13
N ASP A 68 -6.70 5.88 -4.17
CA ASP A 68 -7.26 4.67 -4.76
C ASP A 68 -6.14 3.80 -5.36
N SER A 69 -5.08 4.41 -5.91
CA SER A 69 -3.89 3.69 -6.36
C SER A 69 -3.17 2.95 -5.21
N VAL A 70 -3.01 3.59 -4.05
CA VAL A 70 -2.44 2.93 -2.86
C VAL A 70 -3.34 1.80 -2.37
N ILE A 71 -4.66 2.01 -2.34
CA ILE A 71 -5.62 0.99 -1.91
C ILE A 71 -5.58 -0.25 -2.81
N ARG A 72 -5.34 -0.07 -4.12
CA ARG A 72 -5.19 -1.19 -5.07
C ARG A 72 -3.91 -1.99 -4.91
N SER A 73 -2.95 -1.53 -4.09
CA SER A 73 -1.68 -2.24 -3.90
C SER A 73 -1.91 -3.61 -3.25
N ASP A 74 -1.22 -4.62 -3.77
CA ASP A 74 -1.23 -5.99 -3.24
C ASP A 74 -0.36 -6.12 -1.98
N LEU A 75 0.53 -5.15 -1.76
CA LEU A 75 1.32 -5.00 -0.56
C LEU A 75 1.50 -3.51 -0.22
N SER A 76 1.28 -3.12 1.03
CA SER A 76 1.32 -1.73 1.49
C SER A 76 2.13 -1.63 2.78
N LEU A 77 3.39 -1.21 2.66
CA LEU A 77 4.38 -1.26 3.73
C LEU A 77 4.59 0.11 4.39
N PRO A 78 4.60 0.20 5.74
CA PRO A 78 4.76 1.48 6.43
C PRO A 78 6.20 2.02 6.33
N ASP A 79 6.40 3.07 5.52
CA ASP A 79 7.71 3.74 5.28
C ASP A 79 7.87 5.04 6.09
N GLY A 80 7.24 5.13 7.27
CA GLY A 80 7.38 6.29 8.12
C GLY A 80 7.22 5.96 9.59
N MET A 81 8.15 6.44 10.42
CA MET A 81 8.01 6.35 11.88
C MET A 81 6.70 6.97 12.41
N PRO A 82 6.17 8.07 11.85
CA PRO A 82 4.83 8.56 12.24
C PRO A 82 3.73 7.50 12.14
N LEU A 83 3.74 6.65 11.11
CA LEU A 83 2.75 5.58 10.95
C LEU A 83 2.94 4.48 11.98
N VAL A 84 4.20 4.13 12.29
CA VAL A 84 4.54 3.16 13.35
C VAL A 84 4.13 3.69 14.72
N TRP A 85 4.36 4.97 15.03
CA TRP A 85 3.96 5.59 16.29
C TRP A 85 2.44 5.61 16.45
N ILE A 86 1.71 6.02 15.42
CA ILE A 86 0.24 5.98 15.44
C ILE A 86 -0.25 4.54 15.64
N SER A 87 0.33 3.58 14.93
CA SER A 87 -0.06 2.18 15.06
C SER A 87 0.14 1.66 16.48
N LYS A 88 1.31 1.93 17.08
CA LYS A 88 1.59 1.61 18.49
C LYS A 88 0.59 2.25 19.44
N LEU A 89 0.28 3.52 19.22
CA LEU A 89 -0.65 4.28 20.05
C LEU A 89 -2.08 3.71 19.96
N MET A 90 -2.50 3.27 18.77
CA MET A 90 -3.79 2.66 18.50
C MET A 90 -3.83 1.13 18.76
N SER A 91 -2.76 0.57 19.34
CA SER A 91 -2.64 -0.88 19.60
C SER A 91 -2.75 -1.77 18.34
N VAL A 92 -2.41 -1.23 17.17
CA VAL A 92 -2.33 -1.95 15.90
C VAL A 92 -0.97 -2.66 15.81
N PRO A 93 -0.88 -3.92 15.36
CA PRO A 93 0.34 -4.72 15.40
C PRO A 93 1.38 -4.37 14.33
N ILE A 94 1.42 -3.12 13.85
CA ILE A 94 2.50 -2.61 12.99
C ILE A 94 3.66 -2.17 13.88
N ARG A 95 4.72 -2.99 13.93
CA ARG A 95 5.82 -2.83 14.90
C ARG A 95 7.04 -2.13 14.35
N GLU A 96 7.28 -2.24 13.05
CA GLU A 96 8.49 -1.72 12.42
C GLU A 96 8.19 -0.90 11.17
N ARG A 97 9.15 -0.03 10.85
CA ARG A 97 9.14 0.76 9.62
C ARG A 97 9.86 -0.04 8.54
N ILE A 98 9.19 -0.26 7.41
CA ILE A 98 9.76 -0.95 6.26
C ILE A 98 9.91 0.07 5.13
N ALA A 99 11.08 0.69 5.08
CA ALA A 99 11.39 1.63 4.03
C ALA A 99 11.68 0.94 2.71
N GLY A 100 11.29 1.55 1.60
CA GLY A 100 11.56 1.01 0.26
C GLY A 100 13.04 0.71 0.00
N SER A 101 13.94 1.55 0.54
CA SER A 101 15.39 1.34 0.46
C SER A 101 15.89 0.19 1.35
N THR A 102 15.30 0.01 2.54
CA THR A 102 15.65 -1.09 3.44
C THR A 102 15.18 -2.43 2.87
N LEU A 103 14.00 -2.43 2.25
CA LEU A 103 13.45 -3.57 1.54
C LEU A 103 14.34 -3.98 0.36
N PHE A 104 14.68 -3.01 -0.51
CA PHE A 104 15.55 -3.28 -1.65
C PHE A 104 16.93 -3.80 -1.22
N GLU A 105 17.54 -3.16 -0.21
CA GLU A 105 18.82 -3.63 0.35
C GLU A 105 18.74 -5.07 0.88
N SER A 106 17.63 -5.43 1.54
CA SER A 106 17.43 -6.78 2.07
C SER A 106 17.27 -7.83 0.97
N ILE A 107 16.65 -7.44 -0.16
CA ILE A 107 16.60 -8.27 -1.37
C ILE A 107 18.01 -8.45 -1.95
N CYS A 108 18.79 -7.37 -2.05
CA CYS A 108 20.17 -7.40 -2.58
C CYS A 108 21.12 -8.24 -1.72
N LYS A 109 20.91 -8.37 -0.41
CA LYS A 109 21.78 -9.16 0.48
C LYS A 109 21.63 -10.68 0.32
N ARG A 110 20.55 -11.16 -0.30
CA ARG A 110 20.23 -12.59 -0.38
C ARG A 110 20.76 -13.21 -1.67
N ASN A 111 21.98 -13.75 -1.63
CA ASN A 111 22.71 -14.22 -2.82
C ASN A 111 22.16 -15.50 -3.49
N LYS A 112 21.21 -16.21 -2.86
CA LYS A 112 20.49 -17.33 -3.51
C LYS A 112 19.30 -16.79 -4.29
N ASP A 113 19.09 -17.31 -5.50
CA ASP A 113 17.96 -16.96 -6.39
C ASP A 113 17.90 -15.46 -6.66
N ALA A 114 18.92 -14.96 -7.39
CA ALA A 114 19.03 -13.53 -7.68
C ALA A 114 17.84 -13.06 -8.52
N LEU A 115 17.18 -11.97 -8.09
CA LEU A 115 16.06 -11.40 -8.83
C LEU A 115 16.56 -10.49 -9.96
N SER A 116 15.96 -10.59 -11.13
CA SER A 116 16.19 -9.63 -12.20
C SER A 116 15.43 -8.33 -11.93
N VAL A 117 16.10 -7.18 -12.01
CA VAL A 117 15.51 -5.87 -11.73
C VAL A 117 15.61 -4.95 -12.92
N TYR A 118 14.62 -4.07 -13.07
CA TYR A 118 14.63 -3.00 -14.06
C TYR A 118 14.41 -1.65 -13.38
N PHE A 119 15.27 -0.67 -13.66
CA PHE A 119 15.17 0.68 -13.11
C PHE A 119 14.52 1.65 -14.10
N PHE A 120 13.37 2.20 -13.74
CA PHE A 120 12.65 3.19 -14.55
C PHE A 120 12.55 4.53 -13.83
N GLY A 121 13.03 5.60 -14.45
CA GLY A 121 13.04 6.94 -13.85
C GLY A 121 14.39 7.33 -13.21
N GLY A 122 14.31 8.23 -12.24
CA GLY A 122 15.47 8.90 -11.64
C GLY A 122 16.01 10.05 -12.50
N PRO A 123 16.86 10.91 -11.91
CA PRO A 123 17.60 11.92 -12.67
C PRO A 123 18.52 11.27 -13.70
N ASP A 124 18.90 12.02 -14.74
CA ASP A 124 19.74 11.51 -15.83
C ASP A 124 21.01 10.83 -15.30
N GLY A 125 21.30 9.65 -15.87
CA GLY A 125 22.41 8.79 -15.47
C GLY A 125 22.24 8.04 -14.14
N ALA A 126 21.22 8.31 -13.32
CA ALA A 126 21.04 7.61 -12.04
C ALA A 126 20.72 6.13 -12.23
N ALA A 127 19.76 5.83 -13.11
CA ALA A 127 19.31 4.45 -13.35
C ALA A 127 20.42 3.59 -13.96
N GLY A 128 21.19 4.15 -14.91
CA GLY A 128 22.37 3.50 -15.48
C GLY A 128 23.45 3.25 -14.43
N LYS A 129 23.75 4.26 -13.58
CA LYS A 129 24.75 4.07 -12.53
C LYS A 129 24.33 3.04 -11.48
N ALA A 130 23.05 3.02 -11.11
CA ALA A 130 22.49 2.00 -10.23
C ALA A 130 22.60 0.61 -10.85
N ALA A 131 22.36 0.47 -12.15
CA ALA A 131 22.53 -0.79 -12.88
C ALA A 131 23.98 -1.30 -12.85
N GLU A 132 24.95 -0.43 -13.12
CA GLU A 132 26.38 -0.76 -13.04
C GLU A 132 26.78 -1.24 -11.64
N LEU A 133 26.40 -0.49 -10.59
CA LEU A 133 26.75 -0.83 -9.21
C LEU A 133 26.09 -2.13 -8.76
N VAL A 134 24.83 -2.35 -9.14
CA VAL A 134 24.13 -3.62 -8.87
C VAL A 134 24.81 -4.80 -9.55
N ASN A 135 25.25 -4.65 -10.80
CA ASN A 135 25.83 -5.75 -11.57
C ASN A 135 27.33 -6.00 -11.30
N SER A 136 28.05 -5.00 -10.80
CA SER A 136 29.49 -5.10 -10.46
C SER A 136 29.76 -5.74 -9.10
N ALA A 137 28.77 -5.73 -8.21
CA ALA A 137 28.85 -6.40 -6.92
C ALA A 137 28.09 -7.74 -6.96
N SER A 138 28.55 -8.71 -6.16
CA SER A 138 27.84 -9.99 -6.00
C SER A 138 26.61 -9.83 -5.11
N PHE A 139 25.57 -9.18 -5.64
CA PHE A 139 24.28 -9.03 -4.98
C PHE A 139 23.30 -10.15 -5.38
N GLY A 140 22.31 -10.37 -4.51
CA GLY A 140 21.10 -11.15 -4.77
C GLY A 140 20.13 -10.54 -5.80
N VAL A 141 20.62 -9.68 -6.67
CA VAL A 141 19.87 -9.03 -7.74
C VAL A 141 20.75 -8.83 -8.98
N LYS A 142 20.15 -8.86 -10.16
CA LYS A 142 20.80 -8.54 -11.45
C LYS A 142 19.98 -7.49 -12.18
N CYS A 143 20.57 -6.36 -12.52
CA CYS A 143 19.90 -5.37 -13.35
C CYS A 143 19.90 -5.82 -14.81
N VAL A 144 18.70 -5.99 -15.39
CA VAL A 144 18.49 -6.45 -16.79
C VAL A 144 18.11 -5.32 -17.74
N GLY A 145 17.83 -4.13 -17.23
CA GLY A 145 17.54 -2.96 -18.04
C GLY A 145 17.33 -1.71 -17.20
N HIS A 146 17.44 -0.56 -17.85
CA HIS A 146 17.12 0.72 -17.24
C HIS A 146 16.68 1.74 -18.28
N LYS A 147 15.78 2.65 -17.88
CA LYS A 147 15.37 3.78 -18.73
C LYS A 147 15.07 5.00 -17.87
N SER A 148 15.59 6.14 -18.28
CA SER A 148 15.23 7.44 -17.73
C SER A 148 14.38 8.15 -18.79
N PRO A 149 13.04 8.20 -18.64
CA PRO A 149 12.16 8.83 -19.62
C PRO A 149 12.23 10.37 -19.61
N GLY A 150 13.12 10.95 -18.79
CA GLY A 150 13.25 12.39 -18.58
C GLY A 150 12.09 12.99 -17.79
N TYR A 151 11.98 14.32 -17.87
CA TYR A 151 10.83 15.06 -17.37
C TYR A 151 9.83 15.27 -18.50
N GLY A 152 8.59 14.84 -18.28
CA GLY A 152 7.50 15.01 -19.25
C GLY A 152 6.14 14.73 -18.64
N SER A 153 5.13 14.87 -19.49
CA SER A 153 3.74 14.46 -19.28
C SER A 153 3.63 12.95 -19.05
N MET A 154 2.49 12.51 -18.50
CA MET A 154 2.27 11.09 -18.23
C MET A 154 2.29 10.25 -19.50
N GLU A 155 1.78 10.82 -20.59
CA GLU A 155 1.72 10.29 -21.94
C GLU A 155 3.13 10.04 -22.50
N GLU A 156 4.02 11.03 -22.43
CA GLU A 156 5.39 10.95 -22.98
C GLU A 156 6.25 9.90 -22.27
N MET A 157 6.04 9.72 -20.96
CA MET A 157 6.76 8.70 -20.19
C MET A 157 6.07 7.32 -20.28
N SER A 158 4.88 7.24 -20.87
CA SER A 158 4.14 5.99 -21.09
C SER A 158 4.16 5.56 -22.56
N ARG A 159 5.19 6.00 -23.31
CA ARG A 159 5.40 5.59 -24.70
C ARG A 159 5.48 4.07 -24.79
N ARG A 160 4.84 3.53 -25.82
CA ARG A 160 4.76 2.08 -26.06
C ARG A 160 6.13 1.42 -26.14
N GLU A 161 7.09 2.09 -26.77
CA GLU A 161 8.51 1.67 -26.82
C GLU A 161 9.08 1.37 -25.44
N PHE A 162 8.77 2.17 -24.42
CA PHE A 162 9.30 1.97 -23.06
C PHE A 162 8.68 0.75 -22.39
N ILE A 163 7.38 0.53 -22.60
CA ILE A 163 6.68 -0.62 -22.05
C ILE A 163 7.14 -1.90 -22.74
N GLU A 164 7.34 -1.87 -24.06
CA GLU A 164 7.87 -2.99 -24.83
C GLU A 164 9.31 -3.33 -24.42
N ASP A 165 10.17 -2.34 -24.19
CA ASP A 165 11.53 -2.52 -23.67
C ASP A 165 11.51 -3.20 -22.28
N ILE A 166 10.72 -2.68 -21.34
CA ILE A 166 10.55 -3.27 -20.00
C ILE A 166 10.11 -4.73 -20.10
N ASN A 167 9.09 -5.02 -20.91
CA ASN A 167 8.56 -6.38 -21.05
C ASN A 167 9.54 -7.32 -21.74
N THR A 168 10.29 -6.84 -22.73
CA THR A 168 11.30 -7.61 -23.46
C THR A 168 12.50 -7.97 -22.59
N CYS A 169 12.94 -7.05 -21.71
CA CYS A 169 13.97 -7.34 -20.71
C CYS A 169 13.53 -8.41 -19.69
N GLY A 170 12.22 -8.64 -19.54
CA GLY A 170 11.65 -9.68 -18.68
C GLY A 170 12.07 -9.63 -17.21
N PRO A 171 12.12 -8.46 -16.53
CA PRO A 171 12.53 -8.40 -15.14
C PRO A 171 11.52 -9.12 -14.22
N ASP A 172 11.98 -9.47 -13.03
CA ASP A 172 11.16 -9.93 -11.91
C ASP A 172 10.61 -8.75 -11.12
N PHE A 173 11.39 -7.66 -11.01
CA PHE A 173 11.03 -6.48 -10.24
C PHE A 173 11.27 -5.19 -11.02
N LEU A 174 10.18 -4.49 -11.36
CA LEU A 174 10.21 -3.15 -11.93
C LEU A 174 10.17 -2.09 -10.82
N ILE A 175 11.22 -1.27 -10.78
CA ILE A 175 11.40 -0.22 -9.78
C ILE A 175 11.26 1.14 -10.43
N ILE A 176 10.25 1.89 -10.00
CA ILE A 176 9.93 3.21 -10.55
C ILE A 176 10.40 4.29 -9.60
N ALA A 177 11.41 5.05 -10.03
CA ALA A 177 12.05 6.12 -9.27
C ALA A 177 11.53 7.50 -9.70
N MET A 178 10.33 7.84 -9.24
CA MET A 178 9.70 9.14 -9.51
C MET A 178 9.22 9.78 -8.18
N GLY A 179 8.50 10.90 -8.22
CA GLY A 179 7.74 11.34 -7.04
C GLY A 179 6.57 10.39 -6.75
N ALA A 180 6.18 10.22 -5.48
CA ALA A 180 5.14 9.27 -5.05
C ALA A 180 3.87 9.31 -5.91
N LYS A 181 3.23 10.48 -5.99
CA LYS A 181 2.01 10.67 -6.78
C LYS A 181 2.20 10.36 -8.27
N LYS A 182 3.32 10.82 -8.85
CA LYS A 182 3.62 10.61 -10.27
C LYS A 182 3.91 9.14 -10.58
N GLY A 183 4.64 8.45 -9.70
CA GLY A 183 4.96 7.03 -9.83
C GLY A 183 3.73 6.14 -9.69
N GLN A 184 2.88 6.38 -8.69
CA GLN A 184 1.60 5.68 -8.53
C GLN A 184 0.70 5.86 -9.77
N ALA A 185 0.55 7.09 -10.25
CA ALA A 185 -0.22 7.37 -11.47
C ALA A 185 0.36 6.69 -12.73
N TRP A 186 1.69 6.62 -12.86
CA TRP A 186 2.33 5.93 -13.96
C TRP A 186 2.09 4.41 -13.90
N ILE A 187 2.16 3.81 -12.72
CA ILE A 187 1.85 2.38 -12.52
C ILE A 187 0.41 2.11 -12.91
N GLU A 188 -0.56 2.85 -12.36
CA GLU A 188 -1.99 2.63 -12.66
C GLU A 188 -2.28 2.71 -14.14
N ARG A 189 -1.72 3.72 -14.83
CA ARG A 189 -1.93 3.91 -16.27
C ARG A 189 -1.40 2.73 -17.09
N ASN A 190 -0.26 2.17 -16.71
CA ASN A 190 0.45 1.17 -17.50
C ASN A 190 0.29 -0.26 -16.95
N TYR A 191 -0.47 -0.44 -15.86
CA TYR A 191 -0.51 -1.69 -15.11
C TYR A 191 -0.90 -2.89 -15.98
N SER A 192 -1.90 -2.73 -16.84
CA SER A 192 -2.38 -3.79 -17.75
C SER A 192 -1.41 -4.09 -18.91
N LEU A 193 -0.50 -3.17 -19.24
CA LEU A 193 0.46 -3.32 -20.34
C LEU A 193 1.80 -3.89 -19.86
N ILE A 194 2.17 -3.62 -18.61
CA ILE A 194 3.40 -4.16 -18.00
C ILE A 194 3.16 -5.63 -17.66
N GLN A 195 4.11 -6.52 -17.94
CA GLN A 195 4.02 -7.97 -17.65
C GLN A 195 4.90 -8.40 -16.46
N VAL A 196 5.61 -7.46 -15.84
CA VAL A 196 6.49 -7.69 -14.70
C VAL A 196 5.67 -8.13 -13.47
N PRO A 197 6.10 -9.16 -12.72
CA PRO A 197 5.33 -9.69 -11.61
C PRO A 197 5.35 -8.74 -10.41
N VAL A 198 6.52 -8.20 -10.05
CA VAL A 198 6.64 -7.24 -8.94
C VAL A 198 6.82 -5.84 -9.49
N ILE A 199 5.96 -4.92 -9.09
CA ILE A 199 6.01 -3.51 -9.50
C ILE A 199 5.96 -2.65 -8.25
N SER A 200 6.87 -1.68 -8.12
CA SER A 200 6.83 -0.73 -7.02
C SER A 200 7.31 0.64 -7.44
N HIS A 201 6.65 1.66 -6.90
CA HIS A 201 7.25 2.98 -6.80
C HIS A 201 8.23 2.99 -5.63
N LEU A 202 9.52 3.21 -5.88
CA LEU A 202 10.56 3.32 -4.86
C LEU A 202 11.44 4.54 -5.16
N GLY A 203 10.86 5.74 -4.96
CA GLY A 203 11.41 7.02 -5.44
C GLY A 203 12.91 7.24 -5.21
N ALA A 204 13.37 7.10 -3.97
CA ALA A 204 14.77 7.38 -3.62
C ALA A 204 15.73 6.21 -3.85
N VAL A 205 15.22 5.00 -4.12
CA VAL A 205 16.05 3.79 -4.15
C VAL A 205 17.08 3.86 -5.27
N VAL A 206 16.68 4.28 -6.47
CA VAL A 206 17.63 4.43 -7.59
C VAL A 206 18.74 5.43 -7.27
N ASN A 207 18.42 6.57 -6.66
CA ASN A 207 19.43 7.57 -6.29
C ASN A 207 20.38 7.07 -5.19
N MET A 208 19.86 6.31 -4.21
CA MET A 208 20.66 5.70 -3.16
C MET A 208 21.57 4.59 -3.71
N THR A 209 21.04 3.72 -4.57
CA THR A 209 21.80 2.67 -5.22
C THR A 209 22.85 3.23 -6.16
N ALA A 210 22.57 4.36 -6.83
CA ALA A 210 23.54 5.08 -7.64
C ALA A 210 24.64 5.82 -6.83
N GLY A 211 24.61 5.75 -5.49
CA GLY A 211 25.57 6.43 -4.61
C GLY A 211 25.42 7.95 -4.56
N ARG A 212 24.29 8.50 -5.03
CA ARG A 212 24.06 9.95 -5.10
C ARG A 212 23.54 10.55 -3.78
N ILE A 213 22.90 9.74 -2.95
CA ILE A 213 22.33 10.17 -1.65
C ILE A 213 22.74 9.14 -0.60
N TYR A 214 23.28 9.62 0.52
CA TYR A 214 23.66 8.76 1.63
C TYR A 214 22.47 8.48 2.55
N ARG A 215 22.38 7.24 3.06
CA ARG A 215 21.38 6.92 4.08
C ARG A 215 21.74 7.53 5.42
N ALA A 216 20.71 7.85 6.19
CA ALA A 216 20.87 8.17 7.59
C ALA A 216 21.52 6.98 8.34
N PRO A 217 22.43 7.21 9.29
CA PRO A 217 22.88 6.19 10.23
C PRO A 217 21.72 5.41 10.85
N GLU A 218 21.89 4.10 11.09
CA GLU A 218 20.80 3.24 11.57
C GLU A 218 20.15 3.75 12.86
N TRP A 219 20.93 4.29 13.80
CA TRP A 219 20.39 4.82 15.04
C TRP A 219 19.42 6.00 14.80
N LEU A 220 19.73 6.89 13.84
CA LEU A 220 18.85 8.00 13.42
C LEU A 220 17.56 7.49 12.77
N GLN A 221 17.66 6.43 11.98
CA GLN A 221 16.48 5.79 11.38
C GLN A 221 15.56 5.20 12.47
N ARG A 222 16.13 4.49 13.45
CA ARG A 222 15.39 3.82 14.54
C ARG A 222 14.67 4.80 15.47
N ILE A 223 15.29 5.94 15.78
CA ILE A 223 14.65 6.99 16.59
C ILE A 223 13.72 7.91 15.78
N GLY A 224 13.64 7.72 14.46
CA GLY A 224 12.73 8.48 13.59
C GLY A 224 13.21 9.88 13.19
N LEU A 225 14.52 10.13 13.22
CA LEU A 225 15.15 11.37 12.77
C LEU A 225 15.71 11.29 11.35
N GLU A 226 15.38 10.26 10.57
CA GLU A 226 15.83 10.16 9.17
C GLU A 226 15.41 11.39 8.34
N TRP A 227 14.27 12.00 8.64
CA TRP A 227 13.81 13.20 7.93
C TRP A 227 14.78 14.39 8.08
N LEU A 228 15.45 14.54 9.23
CA LEU A 228 16.48 15.57 9.42
C LEU A 228 17.70 15.29 8.54
N TRP A 229 18.12 14.03 8.47
CA TRP A 229 19.19 13.61 7.58
C TRP A 229 18.83 13.87 6.11
N ARG A 230 17.58 13.60 5.72
CA ARG A 230 17.09 13.90 4.38
C ARG A 230 17.07 15.39 4.07
N ILE A 231 16.76 16.25 5.04
CA ILE A 231 16.87 17.70 4.83
C ILE A 231 18.33 18.12 4.64
N LYS A 232 19.27 17.51 5.38
CA LYS A 232 20.70 17.76 5.18
C LYS A 232 21.16 17.39 3.77
N GLU A 233 20.76 16.22 3.27
CA GLU A 233 21.14 15.74 1.93
C GLU A 233 20.38 16.46 0.81
N GLU A 234 19.12 16.80 1.04
CA GLU A 234 18.22 17.43 0.06
C GLU A 234 17.51 18.64 0.71
N PRO A 235 18.16 19.81 0.80
CA PRO A 235 17.64 20.97 1.55
C PRO A 235 16.24 21.39 1.13
N VAL A 236 15.90 21.30 -0.16
CA VAL A 236 14.58 21.62 -0.72
C VAL A 236 13.41 20.88 -0.04
N LEU A 237 13.66 19.75 0.63
CA LEU A 237 12.65 18.97 1.34
C LEU A 237 12.17 19.62 2.65
N TRP A 238 12.86 20.64 3.18
CA TRP A 238 12.51 21.26 4.46
C TRP A 238 11.06 21.79 4.48
N ARG A 239 10.63 22.45 3.40
CA ARG A 239 9.26 23.00 3.27
C ARG A 239 8.21 21.89 3.31
N ARG A 240 8.51 20.77 2.65
CA ARG A 240 7.64 19.60 2.64
C ARG A 240 7.53 19.01 4.05
N TYR A 241 8.65 18.75 4.72
CA TYR A 241 8.63 18.17 6.07
C TYR A 241 7.95 19.08 7.09
N PHE A 242 8.11 20.41 6.98
CA PHE A 242 7.40 21.36 7.83
C PHE A 242 5.89 21.28 7.62
N SER A 243 5.42 21.31 6.37
CA SER A 243 4.00 21.17 6.02
C SER A 243 3.43 19.81 6.44
N ASP A 244 4.19 18.73 6.21
CA ASP A 244 3.82 17.38 6.62
C ASP A 244 3.70 17.30 8.15
N GLY A 245 4.63 17.92 8.90
CA GLY A 245 4.62 17.98 10.36
C GLY A 245 3.41 18.70 10.94
N LEU A 246 3.03 19.85 10.37
CA LEU A 246 1.81 20.57 10.76
C LEU A 246 0.55 19.75 10.49
N SER A 247 0.49 19.11 9.32
CA SER A 247 -0.61 18.23 8.94
C SER A 247 -0.71 17.03 9.88
N PHE A 248 0.43 16.44 10.26
CA PHE A 248 0.50 15.35 11.22
C PHE A 248 -0.01 15.76 12.60
N MET A 249 0.40 16.93 13.11
CA MET A 249 -0.10 17.45 14.38
C MET A 249 -1.62 17.65 14.36
N ASN A 250 -2.15 18.21 13.27
CA ASN A 250 -3.59 18.34 13.08
C ASN A 250 -4.31 16.98 13.06
N LEU A 251 -3.76 15.98 12.36
CA LEU A 251 -4.31 14.61 12.35
C LEU A 251 -4.25 13.95 13.73
N MET A 252 -3.18 14.18 14.49
CA MET A 252 -3.08 13.71 15.87
C MET A 252 -4.20 14.28 16.74
N LEU A 253 -4.42 15.60 16.70
CA LEU A 253 -5.41 16.29 17.53
C LEU A 253 -6.85 15.99 17.10
N THR A 254 -7.13 15.90 15.80
CA THR A 254 -8.50 15.80 15.28
C THR A 254 -8.97 14.38 14.99
N ARG A 255 -8.05 13.43 14.78
CA ARG A 255 -8.36 12.06 14.37
C ARG A 255 -7.84 11.03 15.36
N VAL A 256 -6.53 11.01 15.61
CA VAL A 256 -5.89 9.95 16.42
C VAL A 256 -6.27 10.05 17.90
N LEU A 257 -6.03 11.18 18.57
CA LEU A 257 -6.34 11.33 19.99
C LEU A 257 -7.84 11.13 20.30
N PRO A 258 -8.78 11.70 19.53
CA PRO A 258 -10.20 11.43 19.74
C PRO A 258 -10.56 9.96 19.49
N CYS A 259 -9.90 9.27 18.55
CA CYS A 259 -10.07 7.83 18.35
C CYS A 259 -9.70 7.05 19.62
N LEU A 260 -8.56 7.35 20.24
CA LEU A 260 -8.13 6.71 21.48
C LEU A 260 -9.11 6.95 22.62
N LEU A 261 -9.64 8.17 22.74
CA LEU A 261 -10.64 8.51 23.76
C LEU A 261 -11.92 7.69 23.55
N VAL A 262 -12.39 7.57 22.30
CA VAL A 262 -13.54 6.73 21.96
C VAL A 262 -13.27 5.26 22.26
N GLN A 263 -12.10 4.72 21.88
CA GLN A 263 -11.74 3.33 22.14
C GLN A 263 -11.62 3.02 23.65
N ARG A 264 -11.12 3.97 24.45
CA ARG A 264 -11.02 3.83 25.91
C ARG A 264 -12.38 3.86 26.59
N THR A 265 -13.27 4.74 26.14
CA THR A 265 -14.59 4.96 26.75
C THR A 265 -15.62 3.94 26.27
N ARG A 266 -15.50 3.42 25.05
CA ARG A 266 -16.41 2.44 24.44
C ARG A 266 -15.76 1.08 24.30
N ARG A 267 -15.47 0.44 25.44
CA ARG A 267 -15.05 -0.95 25.45
C ARG A 267 -16.25 -1.86 25.22
N VAL A 268 -16.21 -2.62 24.13
CA VAL A 268 -17.21 -3.64 23.84
C VAL A 268 -16.81 -4.94 24.57
N PRO A 269 -17.71 -5.52 25.37
CA PRO A 269 -17.46 -6.82 26.01
C PRO A 269 -17.07 -7.91 25.01
N LEU A 270 -16.10 -8.75 25.40
CA LEU A 270 -15.51 -9.77 24.53
C LEU A 270 -16.55 -10.75 23.97
N TYR A 271 -17.43 -11.26 24.83
CA TYR A 271 -18.45 -12.24 24.46
C TYR A 271 -19.40 -11.75 23.35
N LEU A 272 -19.55 -10.44 23.15
CA LEU A 272 -20.39 -9.91 22.07
C LEU A 272 -19.77 -10.11 20.68
N PHE A 273 -18.44 -10.22 20.58
CA PHE A 273 -17.77 -10.54 19.32
C PHE A 273 -18.04 -12.00 18.91
N ASP A 274 -18.18 -12.89 19.88
CA ASP A 274 -18.48 -14.32 19.66
C ASP A 274 -19.92 -14.54 19.17
N HIS A 275 -20.81 -13.59 19.44
CA HIS A 275 -22.21 -13.61 18.99
C HIS A 275 -22.45 -12.76 17.72
N ALA A 276 -21.43 -12.09 17.21
CA ALA A 276 -21.53 -11.36 15.96
C ALA A 276 -21.78 -12.33 14.80
N LYS A 277 -22.57 -11.91 13.81
CA LYS A 277 -22.90 -12.71 12.64
C LYS A 277 -22.70 -11.90 11.38
N VAL A 278 -22.28 -12.58 10.32
CA VAL A 278 -22.19 -12.02 8.97
C VAL A 278 -23.00 -12.91 8.03
N PHE A 279 -23.87 -12.28 7.25
CA PHE A 279 -24.68 -12.98 6.26
C PHE A 279 -24.26 -12.52 4.87
N LEU A 280 -24.08 -13.48 3.97
CA LEU A 280 -23.77 -13.25 2.57
C LEU A 280 -25.02 -13.62 1.76
N HIS A 281 -25.62 -12.63 1.12
CA HIS A 281 -26.73 -12.83 0.19
C HIS A 281 -26.24 -12.50 -1.22
N LYS A 282 -26.36 -13.45 -2.14
CA LYS A 282 -25.97 -13.30 -3.53
C LYS A 282 -27.22 -13.30 -4.39
N ASP A 283 -27.36 -12.25 -5.20
CA ASP A 283 -28.32 -12.12 -6.29
C ASP A 283 -27.56 -12.03 -7.62
N ASP A 284 -28.23 -12.18 -8.76
CA ASP A 284 -27.63 -12.33 -10.10
C ASP A 284 -26.71 -11.16 -10.51
N ARG A 285 -26.77 -10.00 -9.84
CA ARG A 285 -25.94 -8.82 -10.12
C ARG A 285 -25.34 -8.13 -8.89
N GLN A 286 -25.71 -8.57 -7.69
CA GLN A 286 -25.35 -7.87 -6.47
C GLN A 286 -25.06 -8.86 -5.35
N VAL A 287 -24.03 -8.55 -4.58
CA VAL A 287 -23.71 -9.29 -3.35
C VAL A 287 -23.90 -8.35 -2.17
N GLN A 288 -24.81 -8.71 -1.27
CA GLN A 288 -25.03 -8.01 -0.02
C GLN A 288 -24.36 -8.76 1.14
N ILE A 289 -23.58 -8.03 1.93
CA ILE A 289 -22.92 -8.54 3.13
C ILE A 289 -23.50 -7.80 4.34
N THR A 290 -24.34 -8.49 5.11
CA THR A 290 -25.02 -7.91 6.27
C THR A 290 -24.28 -8.24 7.56
N PHE A 291 -23.97 -7.20 8.33
CA PHE A 291 -23.26 -7.31 9.61
C PHE A 291 -24.24 -7.18 10.78
N VAL A 292 -24.14 -8.10 11.73
CA VAL A 292 -24.85 -8.06 13.01
C VAL A 292 -23.85 -8.12 14.16
N GLY A 293 -23.92 -7.15 15.07
CA GLY A 293 -23.07 -7.08 16.26
C GLY A 293 -21.77 -6.28 16.05
N PRO A 294 -20.80 -6.42 16.98
CA PRO A 294 -19.50 -5.76 16.88
C PRO A 294 -18.54 -6.56 15.98
N TRP A 295 -17.82 -5.87 15.09
CA TRP A 295 -16.80 -6.48 14.23
C TRP A 295 -15.46 -5.78 14.36
N GLY A 296 -14.39 -6.57 14.38
CA GLY A 296 -13.03 -6.08 14.49
C GLY A 296 -12.02 -7.22 14.44
N GLU A 297 -10.78 -6.95 14.84
CA GLU A 297 -9.66 -7.91 14.76
C GLU A 297 -9.99 -9.29 15.37
N LYS A 298 -10.79 -9.32 16.44
CA LYS A 298 -11.09 -10.55 17.19
C LYS A 298 -11.89 -11.59 16.42
N ASN A 299 -12.83 -11.17 15.58
CA ASN A 299 -13.71 -12.06 14.82
C ASN A 299 -13.50 -11.95 13.30
N ILE A 300 -12.49 -11.20 12.84
CA ILE A 300 -12.31 -10.88 11.42
C ILE A 300 -12.02 -12.10 10.53
N GLY A 301 -11.57 -13.22 11.10
CA GLY A 301 -11.24 -14.43 10.35
C GLY A 301 -12.38 -14.97 9.49
N GLU A 302 -13.60 -15.01 10.02
CA GLU A 302 -14.79 -15.43 9.28
C GLU A 302 -15.05 -14.51 8.08
N LEU A 303 -14.88 -13.20 8.29
CA LEU A 303 -15.14 -12.18 7.27
C LEU A 303 -14.18 -12.28 6.08
N ARG A 304 -12.92 -12.67 6.30
CA ARG A 304 -11.94 -12.89 5.22
C ARG A 304 -12.39 -13.98 4.25
N THR A 305 -12.96 -15.05 4.80
CA THR A 305 -13.53 -16.16 4.01
C THR A 305 -14.75 -15.69 3.24
N LYS A 306 -15.66 -14.95 3.90
CA LYS A 306 -16.85 -14.38 3.25
C LYS A 306 -16.56 -13.37 2.15
N PHE A 307 -15.54 -12.52 2.32
CA PHE A 307 -15.11 -11.60 1.27
C PHE A 307 -14.51 -12.35 0.09
N THR A 308 -13.74 -13.41 0.35
CA THR A 308 -13.22 -14.28 -0.73
C THR A 308 -14.35 -14.95 -1.50
N GLU A 309 -15.39 -15.43 -0.80
CA GLU A 309 -16.59 -16.02 -1.38
C GLU A 309 -17.40 -14.99 -2.19
N ALA A 310 -17.51 -13.76 -1.70
CA ALA A 310 -18.24 -12.66 -2.33
C ALA A 310 -17.60 -12.21 -3.66
N THR A 311 -16.28 -12.34 -3.79
CA THR A 311 -15.52 -11.85 -4.96
C THR A 311 -15.13 -12.94 -5.96
N ILE A 312 -15.74 -14.13 -5.88
CA ILE A 312 -15.48 -15.20 -6.87
C ILE A 312 -15.94 -14.76 -8.26
N GLU A 313 -17.12 -14.14 -8.32
CA GLU A 313 -17.73 -13.64 -9.55
C GLU A 313 -17.83 -12.11 -9.52
N PRO A 314 -17.53 -11.40 -10.63
CA PRO A 314 -17.68 -9.95 -10.70
C PRO A 314 -19.13 -9.51 -10.42
N SER A 315 -19.33 -8.73 -9.37
CA SER A 315 -20.63 -8.19 -8.97
C SER A 315 -20.46 -6.89 -8.20
N ASP A 316 -21.54 -6.09 -8.13
CA ASP A 316 -21.62 -4.93 -7.25
C ASP A 316 -21.75 -5.42 -5.80
N ILE A 317 -20.99 -4.84 -4.87
CA ILE A 317 -21.00 -5.22 -3.46
C ILE A 317 -21.60 -4.14 -2.59
N THR A 318 -22.53 -4.54 -1.72
CA THR A 318 -23.14 -3.68 -0.71
C THR A 318 -22.86 -4.22 0.69
N LEU A 319 -22.22 -3.41 1.54
CA LEU A 319 -22.04 -3.69 2.95
C LEU A 319 -23.21 -3.08 3.73
N ASP A 320 -24.04 -3.95 4.31
CA ASP A 320 -25.18 -3.56 5.12
C ASP A 320 -24.80 -3.51 6.59
N CYS A 321 -24.68 -2.28 7.10
CA CYS A 321 -24.20 -1.96 8.43
C CYS A 321 -25.31 -1.55 9.41
N HIS A 322 -26.60 -1.78 9.10
CA HIS A 322 -27.72 -1.38 9.98
C HIS A 322 -27.60 -1.91 11.41
N HIS A 323 -27.04 -3.12 11.56
CA HIS A 323 -26.82 -3.78 12.85
C HIS A 323 -25.33 -3.91 13.20
N LEU A 324 -24.47 -3.12 12.53
CA LEU A 324 -23.06 -3.00 12.86
C LEU A 324 -22.88 -1.95 13.97
N ASN A 325 -22.40 -2.40 15.13
CA ASN A 325 -22.39 -1.55 16.33
C ASN A 325 -20.98 -1.11 16.75
N TYR A 326 -19.94 -1.71 16.17
CA TYR A 326 -18.54 -1.42 16.45
C TYR A 326 -17.67 -1.76 15.25
N VAL A 327 -16.64 -0.94 15.01
CA VAL A 327 -15.60 -1.15 14.00
C VAL A 327 -14.25 -0.71 14.55
N ASP A 328 -13.18 -1.38 14.13
CA ASP A 328 -11.80 -1.01 14.46
C ASP A 328 -10.94 -0.86 13.19
N SER A 329 -9.63 -0.65 13.40
CA SER A 329 -8.67 -0.51 12.30
C SER A 329 -8.62 -1.73 11.38
N ALA A 330 -8.78 -2.94 11.91
CA ALA A 330 -8.69 -4.17 11.14
C ALA A 330 -9.87 -4.32 10.19
N LEU A 331 -11.09 -4.10 10.71
CA LEU A 331 -12.30 -4.16 9.87
C LEU A 331 -12.26 -3.10 8.76
N LEU A 332 -11.89 -1.86 9.09
CA LEU A 332 -11.76 -0.79 8.10
C LEU A 332 -10.64 -1.08 7.09
N GLY A 333 -9.57 -1.75 7.50
CA GLY A 333 -8.52 -2.23 6.61
C GLY A 333 -9.07 -3.24 5.60
N LEU A 334 -9.89 -4.19 6.05
CA LEU A 334 -10.52 -5.17 5.19
C LEU A 334 -11.57 -4.56 4.25
N PHE A 335 -12.34 -3.56 4.71
CA PHE A 335 -13.25 -2.80 3.85
C PHE A 335 -12.49 -2.04 2.77
N ALA A 336 -11.33 -1.46 3.08
CA ALA A 336 -10.47 -0.82 2.10
C ALA A 336 -9.95 -1.83 1.06
N LEU A 337 -9.59 -3.06 1.45
CA LEU A 337 -9.20 -4.10 0.48
C LEU A 337 -10.35 -4.47 -0.46
N LEU A 338 -11.57 -4.59 0.07
CA LEU A 338 -12.76 -4.90 -0.72
C LEU A 338 -13.13 -3.77 -1.67
N TYR A 339 -13.05 -2.52 -1.20
CA TYR A 339 -13.18 -1.33 -2.04
C TYR A 339 -12.13 -1.32 -3.15
N GLY A 340 -10.86 -1.60 -2.83
CA GLY A 340 -9.78 -1.74 -3.79
C GLY A 340 -10.03 -2.82 -4.83
N HIS A 341 -10.59 -3.96 -4.43
CA HIS A 341 -10.99 -5.03 -5.34
C HIS A 341 -12.05 -4.54 -6.33
N GLN A 342 -13.12 -3.91 -5.86
CA GLN A 342 -14.19 -3.38 -6.71
C GLN A 342 -13.67 -2.32 -7.69
N LEU A 343 -12.76 -1.46 -7.25
CA LEU A 343 -12.05 -0.51 -8.09
C LEU A 343 -11.16 -1.15 -9.17
N LYS A 344 -10.63 -2.36 -8.95
CA LYS A 344 -9.83 -3.11 -9.95
C LYS A 344 -10.72 -3.70 -11.04
N ILE A 345 -11.89 -4.21 -10.66
CA ILE A 345 -12.81 -4.89 -11.59
C ILE A 345 -13.88 -3.97 -12.19
N GLY A 346 -13.91 -2.69 -11.79
CA GLY A 346 -14.84 -1.69 -12.32
C GLY A 346 -16.28 -1.85 -11.83
N MET A 347 -16.49 -2.49 -10.67
CA MET A 347 -17.80 -2.70 -10.05
C MET A 347 -18.04 -1.69 -8.93
N LYS A 348 -19.29 -1.53 -8.50
CA LYS A 348 -19.69 -0.57 -7.47
C LYS A 348 -19.53 -1.14 -6.07
N PHE A 349 -19.10 -0.28 -5.16
CA PHE A 349 -19.00 -0.57 -3.73
C PHE A 349 -19.90 0.40 -2.96
N HIS A 350 -20.79 -0.12 -2.13
CA HIS A 350 -21.69 0.67 -1.32
C HIS A 350 -21.64 0.25 0.14
N VAL A 351 -21.77 1.22 1.05
CA VAL A 351 -21.92 0.97 2.49
C VAL A 351 -23.19 1.67 2.97
N VAL A 352 -24.16 0.90 3.45
CA VAL A 352 -25.49 1.39 3.84
C VAL A 352 -25.78 1.13 5.31
N GLY A 353 -26.74 1.86 5.89
CA GLY A 353 -27.18 1.60 7.27
C GLY A 353 -26.21 2.01 8.37
N VAL A 354 -25.20 2.84 8.09
CA VAL A 354 -24.15 3.15 9.07
C VAL A 354 -24.66 4.07 10.18
N SER A 355 -24.70 3.56 11.42
CA SER A 355 -25.07 4.33 12.60
C SER A 355 -24.12 5.53 12.87
N PRO A 356 -24.56 6.62 13.52
CA PRO A 356 -23.71 7.78 13.80
C PRO A 356 -22.43 7.45 14.59
N SER A 357 -22.51 6.47 15.51
CA SER A 357 -21.37 5.97 16.27
C SER A 357 -20.33 5.31 15.40
N VAL A 358 -20.75 4.45 14.47
CA VAL A 358 -19.85 3.78 13.52
C VAL A 358 -19.31 4.77 12.51
N LYS A 359 -20.15 5.66 11.96
CA LYS A 359 -19.71 6.73 11.06
C LYS A 359 -18.62 7.59 11.68
N LYS A 360 -18.71 7.90 12.98
CA LYS A 360 -17.64 8.59 13.72
C LYS A 360 -16.32 7.81 13.68
N MET A 361 -16.35 6.49 13.81
CA MET A 361 -15.13 5.67 13.69
C MET A 361 -14.53 5.71 12.29
N PHE A 362 -15.33 5.64 11.23
CA PHE A 362 -14.85 5.83 9.85
C PHE A 362 -14.12 7.17 9.73
N CYS A 363 -14.72 8.27 10.19
CA CYS A 363 -14.10 9.59 10.16
C CYS A 363 -12.80 9.65 10.98
N LEU A 364 -12.76 9.06 12.18
CA LEU A 364 -11.57 9.09 13.03
C LEU A 364 -10.40 8.28 12.44
N HIS A 365 -10.71 7.24 11.66
CA HIS A 365 -9.71 6.50 10.87
C HIS A 365 -9.40 7.14 9.52
N CYS A 366 -10.02 8.28 9.17
CA CYS A 366 -9.91 8.92 7.86
C CYS A 366 -10.41 8.03 6.69
N ALA A 367 -11.35 7.15 6.98
CA ALA A 367 -11.94 6.17 6.06
C ALA A 367 -13.34 6.59 5.57
N GLU A 368 -13.73 7.85 5.73
CA GLU A 368 -15.04 8.37 5.30
C GLU A 368 -15.31 8.23 3.80
N TYR A 369 -14.26 8.07 2.98
CA TYR A 369 -14.39 7.79 1.54
C TYR A 369 -14.99 6.41 1.24
N LEU A 370 -15.06 5.50 2.21
CA LEU A 370 -15.75 4.22 2.06
C LEU A 370 -17.28 4.37 2.18
N LEU A 371 -17.76 5.53 2.65
CA LEU A 371 -19.19 5.81 2.85
C LEU A 371 -19.82 6.58 1.69
N SER A 372 -19.02 6.96 0.70
CA SER A 372 -19.41 7.83 -0.42
C SER A 372 -19.77 7.08 -1.68
#